data_AF-A0A140INE2-F1
#
_entry.id   AF-A0A140INE2-F1
#
_cell.length_a   1.000
_cell.length_b   1.000
_cell.length_c   1.000
_cell.angle_alpha   90.00
_cell.angle_beta   90.00
_cell.angle_gamma   90.00
#
_symmetry.space_group_name_H-M   'P 1'
#
loop_
_entity.id
_entity.type
_entity.pdbx_description
1 polymer ?
#
loop_
_entity_poly.entity_id
_entity_poly.type
_entity_poly.pdbx_seq_one_letter_code
_entity_poly.pdbx_strand_id
1 'polypeptide(L)'
;CDGDMEKGSLRCDANVSVRLKGSNTFGTRCEIKNLNSIRHIVQAIDYEIQRQIEILESGEEISQDTLLFDVASGKTKVMRSKEDASDYRYFPEPDLLPVEVSQEKIDLIQSSLPELPDQKKLRYIEELGINEYDANVITSDKAIADYFEELIKKHDSKLAVTWLTVELFGRLNKANIDIVSSPIKA
;
A
#
# COMPACT_ATOMS: atom_id res chain seq x y z
N CYS A 1 -8.52 -10.54 4.44
CA CYS A 1 -7.83 -10.41 3.14
C CYS A 1 -6.34 -10.52 3.43
N ASP A 2 -5.58 -11.27 2.63
CA ASP A 2 -4.12 -11.41 2.78
C ASP A 2 -3.33 -10.25 2.14
N GLY A 3 -4.00 -9.34 1.42
CA GLY A 3 -3.39 -8.10 0.91
C GLY A 3 -2.38 -8.32 -0.22
N ASP A 4 -2.33 -9.51 -0.78
CA ASP A 4 -1.36 -9.95 -1.77
C ASP A 4 -1.84 -9.60 -3.19
N MET A 5 -1.09 -8.71 -3.85
CA MET A 5 -1.38 -8.32 -5.24
C MET A 5 -1.12 -9.43 -6.24
N GLU A 6 -0.16 -10.32 -6.01
CA GLU A 6 0.17 -11.41 -6.94
C GLU A 6 -0.95 -12.45 -7.00
N LYS A 7 -1.64 -12.68 -5.87
CA LYS A 7 -2.85 -13.51 -5.80
C LYS A 7 -4.13 -12.76 -6.23
N GLY A 8 -4.03 -11.46 -6.51
CA GLY A 8 -5.15 -10.61 -6.91
C GLY A 8 -6.14 -10.28 -5.78
N SER A 9 -5.74 -10.49 -4.52
CA SER A 9 -6.56 -10.15 -3.35
C SER A 9 -6.48 -8.66 -2.97
N LEU A 10 -5.46 -7.97 -3.47
CA LEU A 10 -5.37 -6.52 -3.54
C LEU A 10 -5.28 -6.06 -5.01
N ARG A 11 -6.07 -5.05 -5.38
CA ARG A 11 -6.06 -4.44 -6.72
C ARG A 11 -5.95 -2.93 -6.60
N CYS A 12 -5.29 -2.30 -7.56
CA CYS A 12 -5.10 -0.86 -7.60
C CYS A 12 -5.20 -0.36 -9.04
N ASP A 13 -5.99 0.70 -9.23
CA ASP A 13 -5.97 1.54 -10.43
C ASP A 13 -5.35 2.90 -10.03
N ALA A 14 -4.40 3.41 -10.81
CA ALA A 14 -3.71 4.66 -10.53
C ALA A 14 -4.31 5.82 -11.35
N ASN A 15 -4.61 6.94 -10.69
CA ASN A 15 -5.14 8.14 -11.33
C ASN A 15 -4.09 9.24 -11.27
N VAL A 16 -3.58 9.67 -12.42
CA VAL A 16 -2.43 10.58 -12.51
C VAL A 16 -2.79 11.82 -13.33
N SER A 17 -2.49 12.99 -12.77
CA SER A 17 -2.43 14.26 -13.51
C SER A 17 -1.25 15.09 -13.00
N VAL A 18 -0.58 15.79 -13.91
CA VAL A 18 0.46 16.78 -13.58
C VAL A 18 -0.10 18.19 -13.65
N ARG A 19 0.54 19.12 -12.92
CA ARG A 19 0.22 20.56 -12.99
C ARG A 19 1.46 21.40 -12.73
N LEU A 20 1.45 22.64 -13.23
CA LEU A 20 2.50 23.61 -12.94
C LEU A 20 2.60 23.89 -11.43
N LYS A 21 3.84 24.00 -10.94
CA LYS A 21 4.11 24.33 -9.54
C LYS A 21 3.50 25.69 -9.19
N GLY A 22 2.72 25.73 -8.11
CA GLY A 22 2.00 26.93 -7.67
C GLY A 22 0.61 27.13 -8.28
N SER A 23 0.21 26.28 -9.24
CA SER A 23 -1.16 26.28 -9.75
C SER A 23 -2.13 25.60 -8.78
N ASN A 24 -3.34 26.15 -8.65
CA ASN A 24 -4.45 25.53 -7.93
C ASN A 24 -5.37 24.71 -8.85
N THR A 25 -5.18 24.79 -10.16
CA THR A 25 -5.97 24.06 -11.15
C THR A 25 -5.40 22.66 -11.34
N PHE A 26 -6.26 21.64 -11.30
CA PHE A 26 -5.88 20.26 -11.61
C PHE A 26 -5.73 20.09 -13.13
N GLY A 27 -4.71 19.34 -13.56
CA GLY A 27 -4.53 18.96 -14.96
C GLY A 27 -5.47 17.83 -15.37
N THR A 28 -5.48 17.51 -16.67
CA THR A 28 -6.25 16.38 -17.21
C THR A 28 -5.75 15.06 -16.63
N ARG A 29 -6.69 14.23 -16.16
CA ARG A 29 -6.40 12.96 -15.49
C ARG A 29 -6.34 11.80 -16.47
N CYS A 30 -5.27 11.02 -16.43
CA CYS A 30 -5.21 9.68 -17.03
C CYS A 30 -5.41 8.61 -15.94
N GLU A 31 -6.11 7.53 -16.27
CA GLU A 31 -6.36 6.40 -15.37
C GLU A 31 -5.63 5.17 -15.87
N ILE A 32 -4.66 4.65 -15.12
CA ILE A 32 -3.90 3.45 -15.44
C ILE A 32 -4.53 2.26 -14.70
N LYS A 33 -4.99 1.27 -15.45
CA LYS A 33 -5.65 0.08 -14.91
C LYS A 33 -4.72 -1.14 -14.87
N ASN A 34 -5.13 -2.14 -14.08
CA ASN A 34 -4.55 -3.49 -14.07
C ASN A 34 -3.07 -3.53 -13.60
N LEU A 35 -2.78 -2.80 -12.53
CA LEU A 35 -1.45 -2.79 -11.91
C LEU A 35 -1.36 -3.94 -10.91
N ASN A 36 -0.54 -4.94 -11.23
CA ASN A 36 -0.50 -6.22 -10.50
C ASN A 36 0.62 -6.32 -9.44
N SER A 37 1.42 -5.27 -9.24
CA SER A 37 2.42 -5.23 -8.17
C SER A 37 2.71 -3.80 -7.76
N ILE A 38 3.18 -3.60 -6.53
CA ILE A 38 3.59 -2.28 -6.03
C ILE A 38 4.68 -1.68 -6.92
N ARG A 39 5.63 -2.49 -7.39
CA ARG A 39 6.68 -2.06 -8.31
C ARG A 39 6.10 -1.54 -9.63
N HIS A 40 5.12 -2.24 -10.21
CA HIS A 40 4.48 -1.81 -11.44
C HIS A 40 3.67 -0.53 -11.25
N ILE A 41 3.05 -0.35 -10.07
CA ILE A 41 2.37 0.92 -9.73
C ILE A 41 3.34 2.09 -9.81
N VAL A 42 4.48 1.99 -9.11
CA VAL A 42 5.50 3.05 -9.09
C VAL A 42 6.00 3.35 -10.50
N GLN A 43 6.40 2.31 -11.24
CA GLN A 43 6.91 2.47 -12.61
C GLN A 43 5.88 3.09 -13.56
N ALA A 44 4.61 2.71 -13.45
CA ALA A 44 3.54 3.25 -14.28
C ALA A 44 3.26 4.72 -13.98
N ILE A 45 3.26 5.10 -12.70
CA ILE A 45 3.08 6.49 -12.27
C ILE A 45 4.25 7.34 -12.73
N ASP A 46 5.49 6.89 -12.51
CA ASP A 46 6.69 7.63 -12.91
C ASP A 46 6.73 7.85 -14.43
N TYR A 47 6.43 6.81 -15.21
CA TYR A 47 6.35 6.93 -16.67
C TYR A 47 5.26 7.91 -17.10
N GLU A 48 4.06 7.82 -16.52
CA GLU A 48 2.94 8.66 -16.92
C GLU A 48 3.15 10.13 -16.54
N ILE A 49 3.82 10.41 -15.40
CA ILE A 49 4.23 11.77 -15.03
C ILE A 49 5.14 12.35 -16.12
N GLN A 50 6.19 11.63 -16.53
CA GLN A 50 7.12 12.12 -17.55
C GLN A 50 6.44 12.30 -18.90
N ARG A 51 5.62 11.33 -19.32
CA ARG A 51 4.83 11.41 -20.57
C ARG A 51 3.94 12.66 -20.59
N GLN A 52 3.22 12.95 -19.50
CA GLN A 52 2.34 14.11 -19.46
C GLN A 52 3.13 15.42 -19.50
N ILE A 53 4.28 15.49 -18.82
CA ILE A 53 5.15 16.66 -18.88
C ILE A 53 5.65 16.90 -20.30
N GLU A 54 6.16 15.86 -20.98
CA GLU A 54 6.68 15.97 -22.35
C GLU A 54 5.61 16.49 -23.35
N ILE A 55 4.37 16.00 -23.25
CA ILE A 55 3.26 16.45 -24.12
C ILE A 55 2.88 17.90 -23.82
N LEU A 56 2.83 18.30 -22.55
CA LEU A 56 2.50 19.68 -22.18
C LEU A 56 3.62 20.65 -22.59
N GLU A 57 4.89 20.24 -22.49
CA GLU A 57 6.04 21.06 -22.91
C GLU A 57 6.16 21.18 -24.44
N SER A 58 5.64 20.23 -25.21
CA SER A 58 5.53 20.35 -26.67
C SER A 58 4.38 21.27 -27.13
N GLY A 59 3.57 21.77 -26.19
CA GLY A 59 2.41 22.61 -26.46
C GLY A 59 1.16 21.83 -26.88
N GLU A 60 1.17 20.51 -26.71
CA GLU A 60 0.02 19.64 -26.92
C GLU A 60 -0.83 19.52 -25.65
N GLU A 61 -2.04 18.99 -25.80
CA GLU A 61 -2.98 18.79 -24.69
C GLU A 61 -3.07 17.31 -24.30
N ILE A 62 -3.25 17.06 -22.99
CA ILE A 62 -3.47 15.71 -22.48
C ILE A 62 -4.94 15.31 -22.68
N SER A 63 -5.16 14.17 -23.34
CA SER A 63 -6.47 13.50 -23.45
C SER A 63 -6.82 12.73 -22.17
N GLN A 64 -8.11 12.72 -21.82
CA GLN A 64 -8.62 11.95 -20.69
C GLN A 64 -8.76 10.46 -21.06
N ASP A 65 -7.66 9.71 -20.96
CA ASP A 65 -7.61 8.31 -21.39
C ASP A 65 -7.60 7.32 -20.23
N THR A 66 -8.12 6.12 -20.53
CA THR A 66 -7.86 4.91 -19.75
C THR A 66 -6.68 4.18 -20.38
N LEU A 67 -5.64 3.95 -19.59
CA LEU A 67 -4.36 3.39 -19.98
C LEU A 67 -4.18 2.00 -19.38
N LEU A 68 -3.38 1.18 -20.05
CA LEU A 68 -2.81 -0.05 -19.51
C LEU A 68 -1.30 0.13 -19.39
N PHE A 69 -0.71 -0.48 -18.37
CA PHE A 69 0.75 -0.51 -18.22
C PHE A 69 1.31 -1.80 -18.82
N ASP A 70 2.17 -1.65 -19.82
CA ASP A 70 2.91 -2.76 -20.41
C ASP A 70 4.23 -2.96 -19.68
N VAL A 71 4.29 -3.98 -18.83
CA VAL A 71 5.45 -4.29 -17.98
C VAL A 71 6.70 -4.58 -18.82
N ALA A 72 6.56 -5.18 -20.01
CA ALA A 72 7.71 -5.56 -20.83
C ALA A 72 8.40 -4.34 -21.45
N SER A 73 7.62 -3.33 -21.85
CA SER A 73 8.16 -2.08 -22.41
C SER A 73 8.35 -0.98 -21.37
N GLY A 74 7.72 -1.10 -20.19
CA GLY A 74 7.71 -0.08 -19.15
C GLY A 74 6.89 1.16 -19.54
N LYS A 75 5.91 1.02 -20.46
CA LYS A 75 5.17 2.15 -21.04
C LYS A 75 3.66 2.03 -20.80
N THR A 76 2.98 3.16 -20.71
CA THR A 76 1.52 3.22 -20.77
C THR A 76 1.03 3.16 -22.22
N LYS A 77 -0.05 2.41 -22.45
CA LYS A 77 -0.74 2.28 -23.74
C LYS A 77 -2.19 2.68 -23.58
N VAL A 78 -2.71 3.46 -24.53
CA VAL A 78 -4.12 3.84 -24.54
C VAL A 78 -4.98 2.60 -24.80
N MET A 79 -5.91 2.31 -23.89
CA MET A 79 -6.90 1.24 -24.05
C MET A 79 -8.20 1.80 -24.60
N ARG A 80 -8.68 2.90 -24.01
CA ARG A 80 -9.92 3.56 -24.39
C ARG A 80 -9.80 5.05 -24.11
N SER A 81 -10.13 5.86 -25.11
CA SER A 81 -10.35 7.29 -24.90
C SER A 81 -11.73 7.51 -24.28
N LYS A 82 -11.79 8.26 -23.16
CA LYS A 82 -13.07 8.66 -22.59
C LYS A 82 -13.57 9.86 -23.38
N GLU A 83 -14.34 9.60 -24.43
CA GLU A 83 -15.07 10.66 -25.13
C GLU A 83 -16.23 11.19 -24.27
N ASP A 84 -16.78 10.39 -23.34
CA ASP A 84 -17.81 10.79 -22.38
C ASP A 84 -17.70 10.03 -21.04
N ALA A 85 -18.10 10.67 -19.94
CA ALA A 85 -18.29 10.00 -18.65
C ALA A 85 -19.41 8.96 -18.76
N SER A 86 -19.18 7.73 -18.30
CA SER A 86 -20.21 6.69 -18.33
C SER A 86 -21.33 7.02 -17.34
N ASP A 87 -22.56 7.14 -17.82
CA ASP A 87 -23.73 7.28 -16.96
C ASP A 87 -24.08 5.94 -16.32
N TYR A 88 -23.65 5.75 -15.07
CA TYR A 88 -23.92 4.56 -14.28
C TYR A 88 -25.36 4.48 -13.77
N ARG A 89 -26.16 5.55 -13.90
CA ARG A 89 -27.57 5.61 -13.46
C ARG A 89 -27.74 5.11 -12.03
N TYR A 90 -26.92 5.59 -11.11
CA TYR A 90 -26.98 5.19 -9.70
C TYR A 90 -28.39 5.42 -9.13
N PHE A 91 -28.94 4.39 -8.51
CA PHE A 91 -30.17 4.45 -7.72
C PHE A 91 -30.04 3.51 -6.51
N PRO A 92 -30.77 3.76 -5.41
CA PRO A 92 -30.77 2.85 -4.28
C PRO A 92 -31.28 1.47 -4.72
N GLU A 93 -30.54 0.42 -4.35
CA GLU A 93 -30.92 -0.97 -4.64
C GLU A 93 -32.26 -1.28 -3.95
N PRO A 94 -33.38 -1.48 -4.70
CA PRO A 94 -34.70 -1.65 -4.11
C PRO A 94 -34.85 -2.94 -3.30
N ASP A 95 -34.04 -3.97 -3.62
CA ASP A 95 -34.09 -5.26 -2.94
C ASP A 95 -33.33 -5.25 -1.60
N LEU A 96 -32.50 -4.23 -1.35
CA LEU A 96 -31.70 -4.10 -0.14
C LEU A 96 -32.17 -2.92 0.71
N LEU A 97 -32.70 -3.23 1.89
CA LEU A 97 -32.94 -2.21 2.90
C LEU A 97 -31.62 -1.54 3.31
N PRO A 98 -31.64 -0.25 3.68
CA PRO A 98 -30.47 0.42 4.22
C PRO A 98 -29.86 -0.35 5.39
N VAL A 99 -28.54 -0.51 5.38
CA VAL A 99 -27.81 -1.15 6.48
C VAL A 99 -27.63 -0.13 7.59
N GLU A 100 -28.37 -0.28 8.69
CA GLU A 100 -28.18 0.51 9.89
C GLU A 100 -27.09 -0.11 10.78
N VAL A 101 -26.08 0.70 11.14
CA VAL A 101 -25.00 0.29 12.05
C VAL A 101 -25.15 1.09 13.34
N SER A 102 -25.48 0.40 14.44
CA SER A 102 -25.65 1.05 15.75
C SER A 102 -24.31 1.53 16.32
N GLN A 103 -24.36 2.59 17.14
CA GLN A 103 -23.18 3.08 17.85
C GLN A 103 -22.56 2.01 18.76
N GLU A 104 -23.39 1.22 19.44
CA GLU A 104 -22.93 0.10 20.28
C GLU A 104 -22.06 -0.89 19.50
N LYS A 105 -22.41 -1.17 18.22
CA LYS A 105 -21.62 -2.06 17.36
C LYS A 105 -20.29 -1.41 16.95
N ILE A 106 -20.28 -0.11 16.71
CA ILE A 106 -19.06 0.65 16.42
C ILE A 106 -18.12 0.61 17.62
N ASP A 107 -18.64 0.91 18.82
CA ASP A 107 -17.87 0.92 20.07
C ASP A 107 -17.29 -0.47 20.39
N LEU A 108 -18.08 -1.53 20.14
CA LEU A 108 -17.62 -2.91 20.28
C LEU A 108 -16.47 -3.22 19.31
N ILE A 109 -16.58 -2.84 18.03
CA ILE A 109 -15.50 -3.08 17.05
C ILE A 109 -14.26 -2.28 17.44
N GLN A 110 -14.43 -0.99 17.78
CA GLN A 110 -13.34 -0.11 18.16
C GLN A 110 -12.57 -0.63 19.37
N SER A 111 -13.27 -1.14 20.39
CA SER A 111 -12.63 -1.74 21.57
C SER A 111 -11.95 -3.07 21.28
N SER A 112 -12.32 -3.76 20.20
CA SER A 112 -11.68 -5.01 19.76
C SER A 112 -10.50 -4.83 18.80
N LEU A 113 -10.26 -3.59 18.32
CA LEU A 113 -9.17 -3.33 17.40
C LEU A 113 -7.81 -3.59 18.08
N PRO A 114 -6.92 -4.36 17.44
CA PRO A 114 -5.55 -4.47 17.92
C PRO A 114 -4.81 -3.13 17.72
N GLU A 115 -3.68 -3.01 18.40
CA GLU A 115 -2.74 -1.91 18.17
C GLU A 115 -2.30 -1.89 16.69
N LEU A 116 -2.49 -0.74 16.03
CA LEU A 116 -2.17 -0.58 14.61
C LEU A 116 -0.65 -0.46 14.39
N PRO A 117 -0.14 -0.75 13.17
CA PRO A 117 1.30 -0.71 12.89
C PRO A 117 1.97 0.62 13.25
N ASP A 118 1.35 1.76 12.91
CA ASP A 118 1.90 3.08 13.23
C ASP A 118 1.94 3.36 14.74
N GLN A 119 0.92 2.88 15.47
CA GLN A 119 0.87 2.99 16.93
C GLN A 119 1.98 2.14 17.58
N LYS A 120 2.17 0.90 17.10
CA LYS A 120 3.28 0.03 17.51
C LYS A 120 4.62 0.69 17.27
N LYS A 121 4.84 1.23 16.07
CA LYS A 121 6.08 1.89 15.68
C LYS A 121 6.41 3.03 16.64
N LEU A 122 5.45 3.91 16.91
CA LEU A 122 5.62 5.02 17.85
C LEU A 122 5.96 4.50 19.26
N ARG A 123 5.24 3.50 19.76
CA ARG A 123 5.53 2.89 21.05
C ARG A 123 6.94 2.29 21.13
N TYR A 124 7.38 1.60 20.09
CA TYR A 124 8.73 1.02 20.02
C TYR A 124 9.81 2.10 20.09
N ILE A 125 9.58 3.24 19.46
CA ILE A 125 10.53 4.36 19.50
C ILE A 125 10.51 5.02 20.88
N GLU A 126 9.34 5.40 21.38
CA GLU A 126 9.18 6.22 22.58
C GLU A 126 9.41 5.44 23.88
N GLU A 127 8.84 4.23 23.98
CA GLU A 127 8.87 3.44 25.22
C GLU A 127 10.05 2.46 25.25
N LEU A 128 10.43 1.88 24.10
CA LEU A 128 11.50 0.87 24.04
C LEU A 128 12.85 1.44 23.60
N GLY A 129 12.90 2.70 23.16
CA GLY A 129 14.13 3.37 22.72
C GLY A 129 14.76 2.73 21.48
N ILE A 130 13.93 2.14 20.63
CA ILE A 130 14.33 1.54 19.34
C ILE A 130 14.41 2.66 18.31
N ASN A 131 15.42 2.63 17.44
CA ASN A 131 15.53 3.66 16.41
C ASN A 131 14.39 3.50 15.38
N GLU A 132 14.11 4.58 14.65
CA GLU A 132 13.00 4.59 13.69
C GLU A 132 13.14 3.53 12.59
N TYR A 133 14.36 3.27 12.13
CA TYR A 133 14.62 2.31 11.07
C TYR A 133 14.23 0.88 11.52
N ASP A 134 14.72 0.44 12.66
CA ASP A 134 14.42 -0.88 13.21
C ASP A 134 12.95 -1.02 13.57
N ALA A 135 12.34 0.04 14.13
CA ALA A 135 10.91 0.05 14.42
C ALA A 135 10.08 -0.17 13.14
N ASN A 136 10.40 0.52 12.05
CA ASN A 136 9.73 0.32 10.74
C ASN A 136 9.88 -1.12 10.23
N VAL A 137 11.07 -1.71 10.35
CA VAL A 137 11.35 -3.08 9.91
C VAL A 137 10.56 -4.10 10.73
N ILE A 138 10.45 -3.90 12.04
CA ILE A 138 9.72 -4.83 12.90
C ILE A 138 8.20 -4.72 12.68
N THR A 139 7.69 -3.51 12.46
CA THR A 139 6.26 -3.28 12.23
C THR A 139 5.83 -3.45 10.77
N SER A 140 6.73 -3.83 9.86
CA SER A 140 6.39 -3.99 8.43
C SER A 140 5.47 -5.18 8.18
N ASP A 141 5.53 -6.19 9.04
CA ASP A 141 4.70 -7.39 8.98
C ASP A 141 4.18 -7.73 10.38
N LYS A 142 2.92 -8.17 10.45
CA LYS A 142 2.28 -8.50 11.73
C LYS A 142 2.96 -9.67 12.44
N ALA A 143 3.35 -10.72 11.71
CA ALA A 143 4.00 -11.89 12.29
C ALA A 143 5.39 -11.55 12.85
N ILE A 144 6.11 -10.64 12.19
CA ILE A 144 7.38 -10.11 12.72
C ILE A 144 7.14 -9.33 14.01
N ALA A 145 6.18 -8.41 14.02
CA ALA A 145 5.85 -7.62 15.19
C ALA A 145 5.43 -8.53 16.37
N ASP A 146 4.56 -9.50 16.13
CA ASP A 146 4.14 -10.47 17.15
C ASP A 146 5.33 -11.28 17.69
N TYR A 147 6.24 -11.72 16.82
CA TYR A 147 7.45 -12.44 17.23
C TYR A 147 8.35 -11.58 18.12
N PHE A 148 8.52 -10.30 17.76
CA PHE A 148 9.29 -9.35 18.55
C PHE A 148 8.66 -9.10 19.93
N GLU A 149 7.34 -8.92 20.00
CA GLU A 149 6.61 -8.74 21.26
C GLU A 149 6.77 -9.93 22.19
N GLU A 150 6.80 -11.16 21.67
CA GLU A 150 7.06 -12.36 22.47
C GLU A 150 8.50 -12.40 23.00
N LEU A 151 9.50 -11.99 22.21
CA LEU A 151 10.90 -11.92 22.63
C LEU A 151 11.10 -10.94 23.79
N ILE A 152 10.55 -9.73 23.67
CA ILE A 152 10.78 -8.66 24.66
C ILE A 152 10.09 -8.91 26.00
N LYS A 153 9.19 -9.89 26.09
CA LYS A 153 8.64 -10.35 27.39
C LYS A 153 9.70 -10.99 28.27
N LYS A 154 10.75 -11.57 27.69
CA LYS A 154 11.80 -12.32 28.41
C LYS A 154 13.20 -11.72 28.26
N HIS A 155 13.39 -10.84 27.28
CA HIS A 155 14.70 -10.35 26.87
C HIS A 155 14.72 -8.83 26.72
N ASP A 156 15.92 -8.25 26.77
CA ASP A 156 16.12 -6.82 26.51
C ASP A 156 15.68 -6.46 25.09
N SER A 157 14.96 -5.35 24.95
CA SER A 157 14.37 -4.93 23.67
C SER A 157 15.44 -4.66 22.61
N LYS A 158 16.52 -3.96 22.95
CA LYS A 158 17.57 -3.58 21.97
C LYS A 158 18.37 -4.79 21.51
N LEU A 159 18.66 -5.71 22.43
CA LEU A 159 19.31 -6.97 22.08
C LEU A 159 18.39 -7.84 21.21
N ALA A 160 17.10 -7.93 21.54
CA ALA A 160 16.12 -8.65 20.74
C ALA A 160 16.02 -8.10 19.31
N VAL A 161 16.00 -6.77 19.13
CA VAL A 161 16.02 -6.13 17.79
C VAL A 161 17.23 -6.59 16.98
N THR A 162 18.43 -6.54 17.57
CA THR A 162 19.67 -6.89 16.87
C THR A 162 19.65 -8.35 16.42
N TRP A 163 19.24 -9.27 17.30
CA TRP A 163 19.15 -10.69 16.98
C TRP A 163 18.08 -11.00 15.94
N LEU A 164 16.93 -10.33 16.01
CA LEU A 164 15.82 -10.51 15.08
C LEU A 164 16.21 -10.01 13.67
N THR A 165 16.63 -8.75 13.58
CA THR A 165 16.84 -8.05 12.30
C THR A 165 18.12 -8.47 11.57
N VAL A 166 19.19 -8.79 12.31
CA VAL A 166 20.49 -9.15 11.71
C VAL A 166 20.64 -10.65 11.58
N GLU A 167 20.54 -11.39 12.68
CA GLU A 167 20.87 -12.82 12.70
C GLU A 167 19.72 -13.68 12.16
N LEU A 168 18.52 -13.55 12.73
CA LEU A 168 17.40 -14.42 12.37
C LEU A 168 16.94 -14.18 10.94
N PHE A 169 16.68 -12.92 10.57
CA PHE A 169 16.31 -12.57 9.19
C PHE A 169 17.39 -12.97 8.19
N GLY A 170 18.67 -12.74 8.51
CA GLY A 170 19.78 -13.14 7.66
C GLY A 170 19.80 -14.65 7.35
N ARG A 171 19.43 -15.49 8.33
CA ARG A 171 19.36 -16.95 8.17
C ARG A 171 18.09 -17.40 7.46
N LEU A 172 16.95 -16.83 7.82
CA LEU A 172 15.65 -17.13 7.22
C LEU A 172 15.64 -16.78 5.72
N ASN A 173 16.16 -15.61 5.37
CA ASN A 173 16.29 -15.19 3.97
C ASN A 173 17.20 -16.13 3.16
N LYS A 174 18.33 -16.59 3.73
CA LYS A 174 19.21 -17.56 3.08
C LYS A 174 18.54 -18.92 2.87
N ALA A 175 17.66 -19.32 3.79
CA ALA A 175 16.91 -20.57 3.70
C ALA A 175 15.60 -20.42 2.89
N ASN A 176 15.25 -19.19 2.49
CA ASN A 176 13.96 -18.85 1.88
C ASN A 176 12.75 -19.30 2.72
N ILE A 177 12.83 -19.09 4.04
CA ILE A 177 11.81 -19.45 5.03
C ILE A 177 11.22 -18.18 5.64
N ASP A 178 9.91 -18.12 5.79
CA ASP A 178 9.20 -17.02 6.46
C ASP A 178 9.33 -17.12 8.00
N ILE A 179 9.25 -15.99 8.72
CA ILE A 179 9.27 -15.94 10.18
C ILE A 179 8.19 -16.85 10.81
N VAL A 180 7.02 -16.98 10.17
CA VAL A 180 5.93 -17.86 10.64
C VAL A 180 6.34 -19.33 10.62
N SER A 181 7.20 -19.71 9.67
CA SER A 181 7.73 -21.07 9.51
C SER A 181 9.13 -21.24 10.13
N SER A 182 9.57 -20.27 10.92
CA SER A 182 10.88 -20.31 11.57
C SER A 182 10.97 -21.53 12.51
N PRO A 183 12.07 -22.32 12.44
CA PRO A 183 12.32 -23.39 13.42
C PRO A 183 12.67 -22.84 14.81
N ILE A 184 13.03 -21.55 14.89
CA ILE A 184 13.37 -20.86 16.14
C ILE A 184 12.15 -20.06 16.61
N LYS A 185 11.64 -20.41 17.80
CA LYS A 185 10.55 -19.71 18.46
C LYS A 185 11.05 -18.49 19.24
N ALA A 186 10.17 -17.49 19.39
CA ALA A 186 10.37 -16.35 20.27
C ALA A 186 10.39 -16.75 21.76
#